data_AF-A0A1P8WRI1-F1
#
_entry.id   AF-A0A1P8WRI1-F1
#
_cell.length_a   1.000
_cell.length_b   1.000
_cell.length_c   1.000
_cell.angle_alpha   90.00
_cell.angle_beta   90.00
_cell.angle_gamma   90.00
#
_symmetry.space_group_name_H-M   'P 1'
#
loop_
_entity.id
_entity.type
_entity.pdbx_description
1 polymer ?
#
loop_
_entity_poly.entity_id
_entity_poly.type
_entity_poly.pdbx_seq_one_letter_code
_entity_poly.pdbx_strand_id
1 'polypeptide(L)'
;MAKKYYDGAIAAGKDGLSCIVRKENNPPPVASWGTADDTLVRQGGHGICKGLATAWVIALLSGQKEAHEKGSFRKYFTEVLKFQGTYIKDFGQHMDGHVKQLKKMSADPGVRLLKKVTPKTLEMSDVPSGNWGAYVSVWKHDVAFGSYNNKYYVMDPNCGLIGFSNKWKFVAGAQSLVEGRRTRKNKGPDDTIGIWFYA
;
A
#
# COMPACT_ATOMS: atom_id res chain seq x y z
N MET A 1 -15.68 14.27 -2.78
CA MET A 1 -15.47 13.62 -4.09
C MET A 1 -14.59 12.34 -4.09
N ALA A 2 -14.47 11.59 -2.98
CA ALA A 2 -13.65 10.36 -2.93
C ALA A 2 -14.41 9.05 -3.20
N LYS A 3 -15.74 9.11 -3.42
CA LYS A 3 -16.60 7.91 -3.48
C LYS A 3 -16.37 7.10 -4.78
N LYS A 4 -16.57 7.74 -5.94
CA LYS A 4 -16.54 7.08 -7.26
C LYS A 4 -15.23 6.37 -7.65
N TYR A 5 -14.08 6.86 -7.19
CA TYR A 5 -12.76 6.33 -7.57
C TYR A 5 -12.54 4.87 -7.14
N TYR A 6 -13.03 4.52 -5.96
CA TYR A 6 -12.75 3.21 -5.35
C TYR A 6 -13.90 2.23 -5.53
N ASP A 7 -15.05 2.70 -6.02
CA ASP A 7 -16.27 1.91 -6.07
C ASP A 7 -16.12 0.68 -6.99
N GLY A 8 -15.37 0.79 -8.10
CA GLY A 8 -15.08 -0.34 -8.98
C GLY A 8 -14.24 -1.44 -8.31
N ALA A 9 -13.18 -1.04 -7.60
CA ALA A 9 -12.31 -1.97 -6.90
C ALA A 9 -12.98 -2.59 -5.67
N ILE A 10 -13.74 -1.80 -4.93
CA ILE A 10 -14.55 -2.28 -3.81
C ILE A 10 -15.62 -3.24 -4.32
N ALA A 11 -16.27 -2.94 -5.45
CA ALA A 11 -17.25 -3.83 -6.07
C ALA A 11 -16.61 -5.16 -6.50
N ALA A 12 -15.43 -5.12 -7.11
CA ALA A 12 -14.66 -6.31 -7.48
C ALA A 12 -14.17 -7.11 -6.24
N GLY A 13 -13.88 -6.43 -5.14
CA GLY A 13 -13.39 -6.99 -3.86
C GLY A 13 -14.48 -7.27 -2.83
N LYS A 14 -15.75 -7.45 -3.22
CA LYS A 14 -16.87 -7.82 -2.33
C LYS A 14 -16.81 -9.27 -1.83
N ASP A 15 -15.62 -9.87 -1.70
CA ASP A 15 -15.44 -11.24 -1.23
C ASP A 15 -15.38 -11.34 0.32
N GLY A 16 -15.84 -10.31 1.05
CA GLY A 16 -15.86 -10.31 2.51
C GLY A 16 -14.49 -10.11 3.19
N LEU A 17 -13.42 -9.89 2.42
CA LEU A 17 -12.04 -9.70 2.91
C LEU A 17 -11.63 -8.24 3.11
N SER A 18 -12.47 -7.30 2.66
CA SER A 18 -12.16 -5.87 2.62
C SER A 18 -12.43 -5.15 3.95
N CYS A 19 -11.52 -4.26 4.34
CA CYS A 19 -11.64 -3.35 5.48
C CYS A 19 -11.41 -1.90 5.00
N ILE A 20 -12.49 -1.11 4.93
CA ILE A 20 -12.44 0.22 4.32
C ILE A 20 -12.05 1.28 5.35
N VAL A 21 -10.93 1.97 5.10
CA VAL A 21 -10.47 3.11 5.90
C VAL A 21 -10.38 4.35 5.00
N ARG A 22 -11.39 5.22 5.03
CA ARG A 22 -11.46 6.34 4.07
C ARG A 22 -10.64 7.53 4.56
N LYS A 23 -9.80 8.11 3.68
CA LYS A 23 -9.03 9.36 3.89
C LYS A 23 -8.03 9.33 5.05
N GLU A 24 -7.33 8.23 5.23
CA GLU A 24 -6.41 8.02 6.36
C GLU A 24 -4.92 8.07 5.98
N ASN A 25 -4.59 8.72 4.85
CA ASN A 25 -3.20 8.88 4.39
C ASN A 25 -2.39 9.96 5.15
N ASN A 26 -2.92 10.43 6.28
CA ASN A 26 -2.31 11.40 7.17
C ASN A 26 -1.61 10.67 8.33
N PRO A 27 -0.59 11.28 8.95
CA PRO A 27 -0.02 10.72 10.18
C PRO A 27 -1.07 10.62 11.30
N PRO A 28 -0.82 9.80 12.34
CA PRO A 28 -1.57 9.86 13.60
C PRO A 28 -1.61 11.30 14.16
N PRO A 29 -2.70 11.71 14.85
CA PRO A 29 -2.82 13.05 15.40
C PRO A 29 -1.79 13.28 16.51
N VAL A 30 -1.40 14.55 16.75
CA VAL A 30 -0.37 14.94 17.75
C VAL A 30 -0.61 14.29 19.12
N ALA A 31 -1.87 14.23 19.58
CA ALA A 31 -2.22 13.64 20.88
C ALA A 31 -1.96 12.12 20.98
N SER A 32 -1.73 11.43 19.86
CA SER A 32 -1.34 10.03 19.83
C SER A 32 0.18 9.83 19.92
N TRP A 33 0.95 10.91 19.94
CA TRP A 33 2.40 10.90 20.11
C TRP A 33 2.77 11.34 21.53
N GLY A 34 3.94 10.91 22.02
CA GLY A 34 4.47 11.36 23.31
C GLY A 34 4.67 12.88 23.30
N THR A 35 4.50 13.53 24.45
CA THR A 35 4.58 15.01 24.59
C THR A 35 5.94 15.61 24.20
N ALA A 36 7.00 14.80 24.14
CA ALA A 36 8.33 15.19 23.70
C ALA A 36 8.68 14.75 22.26
N ASP A 37 7.73 14.16 21.52
CA ASP A 37 7.95 13.65 20.17
C ASP A 37 7.77 14.76 19.11
N ASP A 38 8.85 15.10 18.41
CA ASP A 38 8.90 16.14 17.39
C ASP A 38 8.65 15.62 15.95
N THR A 39 8.33 14.33 15.79
CA THR A 39 8.24 13.65 14.48
C THR A 39 7.29 14.38 13.53
N LEU A 40 6.13 14.82 14.01
CA LEU A 40 5.16 15.53 13.18
C LEU A 40 5.63 16.92 12.73
N VAL A 41 6.39 17.61 13.60
CA VAL A 41 6.97 18.93 13.31
C VAL A 41 8.04 18.81 12.23
N ARG A 42 8.94 17.82 12.36
CA ARG A 42 9.97 17.52 11.34
C ARG A 42 9.39 17.11 10.00
N GLN A 43 8.17 16.58 10.00
CA GLN A 43 7.54 16.00 8.81
C GLN A 43 6.66 16.93 7.98
N GLY A 44 6.46 18.18 8.41
CA GLY A 44 5.83 19.23 7.60
C GLY A 44 4.41 18.92 7.11
N GLY A 45 3.65 18.05 7.78
CA GLY A 45 2.25 17.76 7.43
C GLY A 45 2.02 17.01 6.10
N HIS A 46 3.06 16.43 5.50
CA HIS A 46 2.93 15.70 4.23
C HIS A 46 2.35 14.29 4.41
N GLY A 47 1.54 13.85 3.44
CA GLY A 47 0.90 12.52 3.44
C GLY A 47 1.92 11.38 3.52
N ILE A 48 1.57 10.33 4.26
CA ILE A 48 2.47 9.21 4.61
C ILE A 48 2.32 8.00 3.69
N CYS A 49 1.74 8.17 2.50
CA CYS A 49 1.37 7.08 1.58
C CYS A 49 2.53 6.14 1.22
N LYS A 50 3.71 6.67 0.85
CA LYS A 50 4.90 5.85 0.56
C LYS A 50 5.38 5.01 1.73
N GLY A 51 5.33 5.59 2.94
CA GLY A 51 5.73 4.90 4.16
C GLY A 51 4.72 3.82 4.53
N LEU A 52 3.42 4.12 4.45
CA LEU A 52 2.33 3.16 4.66
C LEU A 52 2.39 1.98 3.68
N ALA A 53 2.56 2.24 2.39
CA ALA A 53 2.71 1.20 1.37
C ALA A 53 3.86 0.25 1.72
N THR A 54 5.00 0.81 2.15
CA THR A 54 6.16 0.02 2.54
C THR A 54 5.94 -0.77 3.81
N ALA A 55 5.43 -0.12 4.87
CA ALA A 55 5.15 -0.76 6.16
C ALA A 55 4.20 -1.96 5.97
N TRP A 56 3.17 -1.78 5.14
CA TRP A 56 2.22 -2.85 4.87
C TRP A 56 2.83 -4.00 4.05
N VAL A 57 3.64 -3.73 3.02
CA VAL A 57 4.32 -4.80 2.27
C VAL A 57 5.21 -5.63 3.20
N ILE A 58 5.97 -4.97 4.08
CA ILE A 58 6.80 -5.66 5.08
C ILE A 58 5.91 -6.51 6.00
N ALA A 59 4.86 -5.93 6.59
CA ALA A 59 3.96 -6.64 7.49
C ALA A 59 3.29 -7.86 6.84
N LEU A 60 2.84 -7.73 5.59
CA LEU A 60 2.26 -8.82 4.81
C LEU A 60 3.27 -9.96 4.62
N LEU A 61 4.49 -9.65 4.19
CA LEU A 61 5.53 -10.64 3.88
C LEU A 61 6.10 -11.29 5.14
N SER A 62 6.12 -10.58 6.28
CA SER A 62 6.44 -11.15 7.58
C SER A 62 5.34 -12.06 8.15
N GLY A 63 4.20 -12.21 7.46
CA GLY A 63 3.09 -13.06 7.89
C GLY A 63 2.27 -12.47 9.04
N GLN A 64 2.32 -11.15 9.25
CA GLN A 64 1.51 -10.49 10.27
C GLN A 64 0.02 -10.59 9.90
N LYS A 65 -0.74 -11.34 10.71
CA LYS A 65 -2.15 -11.65 10.43
C LYS A 65 -3.01 -10.40 10.23
N GLU A 66 -2.82 -9.41 11.09
CA GLU A 66 -3.59 -8.16 11.10
C GLU A 66 -3.33 -7.29 9.86
N ALA A 67 -2.26 -7.55 9.11
CA ALA A 67 -2.02 -6.86 7.84
C ALA A 67 -3.00 -7.28 6.73
N HIS A 68 -3.62 -8.46 6.86
CA HIS A 68 -4.47 -9.05 5.81
C HIS A 68 -5.81 -9.61 6.32
N GLU A 69 -6.07 -9.57 7.63
CA GLU A 69 -7.33 -9.98 8.26
C GLU A 69 -8.28 -8.80 8.45
N LYS A 70 -9.45 -8.86 7.81
CA LYS A 70 -10.47 -7.79 7.84
C LYS A 70 -10.82 -7.31 9.26
N GLY A 71 -11.00 -8.24 10.21
CA GLY A 71 -11.50 -7.94 11.55
C GLY A 71 -10.54 -7.13 12.40
N SER A 72 -9.24 -7.33 12.23
CA SER A 72 -8.17 -6.68 12.99
C SER A 72 -7.47 -5.56 12.20
N PHE A 73 -7.61 -5.53 10.86
CA PHE A 73 -6.92 -4.58 10.01
C PHE A 73 -7.16 -3.12 10.38
N ARG A 74 -8.39 -2.69 10.72
CA ARG A 74 -8.65 -1.28 11.05
C ARG A 74 -7.78 -0.82 12.21
N LYS A 75 -7.75 -1.60 13.29
CA LYS A 75 -6.99 -1.31 14.51
C LYS A 75 -5.50 -1.30 14.21
N TYR A 76 -5.01 -2.35 13.55
CA TYR A 76 -3.60 -2.46 13.16
C TYR A 76 -3.16 -1.33 12.22
N PHE A 77 -4.02 -0.94 11.29
CA PHE A 77 -3.77 0.19 10.41
C PHE A 77 -3.61 1.49 11.20
N THR A 78 -4.54 1.80 12.10
CA THR A 78 -4.54 3.07 12.84
C THR A 78 -3.48 3.14 13.94
N GLU A 79 -3.21 2.03 14.61
CA GLU A 79 -2.36 1.99 15.81
C GLU A 79 -0.92 1.54 15.52
N VAL A 80 -0.67 0.88 14.38
CA VAL A 80 0.67 0.37 14.04
C VAL A 80 1.14 0.91 12.70
N LEU A 81 0.44 0.62 11.61
CA LEU A 81 0.92 0.95 10.26
C LEU A 81 1.07 2.46 10.07
N LYS A 82 0.15 3.29 10.58
CA LYS A 82 0.27 4.75 10.48
C LYS A 82 1.51 5.28 11.18
N PHE A 83 1.90 4.74 12.34
CA PHE A 83 3.13 5.13 13.03
C PHE A 83 4.36 4.68 12.23
N GLN A 84 4.44 3.40 11.86
CA GLN A 84 5.55 2.87 11.07
C GLN A 84 5.71 3.61 9.74
N GLY A 85 4.61 3.84 9.03
CA GLY A 85 4.58 4.58 7.78
C GLY A 85 4.99 6.04 7.95
N THR A 86 4.70 6.66 9.09
CA THR A 86 5.18 8.00 9.43
C THR A 86 6.70 8.01 9.45
N TYR A 87 7.35 7.11 10.20
CA TYR A 87 8.82 7.05 10.26
C TYR A 87 9.47 6.65 8.94
N ILE A 88 8.95 5.63 8.27
CA ILE A 88 9.58 5.04 7.08
C ILE A 88 9.57 6.00 5.90
N LYS A 89 8.61 6.92 5.82
CA LYS A 89 8.44 7.79 4.65
C LYS A 89 9.73 8.58 4.33
N ASP A 90 10.56 8.89 5.32
CA ASP A 90 11.73 9.76 5.14
C ASP A 90 12.98 8.99 4.68
N PHE A 91 12.91 7.66 4.59
CA PHE A 91 14.06 6.80 4.30
C PHE A 91 14.41 6.68 2.81
N GLY A 92 13.64 7.33 1.93
CA GLY A 92 13.86 7.27 0.49
C GLY A 92 12.66 7.71 -0.34
N GLN A 93 12.78 7.53 -1.65
CA GLN A 93 11.68 7.79 -2.60
C GLN A 93 10.76 6.58 -2.77
N HIS A 94 11.33 5.36 -2.68
CA HIS A 94 10.62 4.10 -2.88
C HIS A 94 11.06 3.06 -1.83
N MET A 95 10.33 1.94 -1.79
CA MET A 95 10.56 0.86 -0.83
C MET A 95 12.01 0.33 -0.80
N ASP A 96 12.72 0.28 -1.93
CA ASP A 96 14.14 -0.14 -1.94
C ASP A 96 15.02 0.76 -1.05
N GLY A 97 14.79 2.08 -1.10
CA GLY A 97 15.47 3.05 -0.25
C GLY A 97 15.09 2.87 1.21
N HIS A 98 13.80 2.64 1.48
CA HIS A 98 13.30 2.37 2.82
C HIS A 98 13.93 1.11 3.43
N VAL A 99 13.94 -0.01 2.70
CA VAL A 99 14.55 -1.28 3.13
C VAL A 99 16.05 -1.11 3.35
N LYS A 100 16.75 -0.38 2.47
CA LYS A 100 18.17 -0.09 2.64
C LYS A 100 18.45 0.68 3.94
N GLN A 101 17.61 1.65 4.28
CA GLN A 101 17.78 2.41 5.51
C GLN A 101 17.43 1.59 6.76
N LEU A 102 16.38 0.75 6.71
CA LEU A 102 16.05 -0.19 7.77
C LEU A 102 17.23 -1.15 8.06
N LYS A 103 17.86 -1.68 7.01
CA LYS A 103 19.07 -2.51 7.12
C LYS A 103 20.24 -1.80 7.79
N LYS A 104 20.46 -0.51 7.48
CA LYS A 104 21.50 0.31 8.15
C LYS A 104 21.25 0.50 9.65
N MET A 105 20.00 0.38 10.09
CA MET A 105 19.61 0.46 11.50
C MET A 105 19.48 -0.92 12.16
N SER A 106 20.07 -1.96 11.56
CA SER A 106 20.01 -3.35 12.04
C SER A 106 18.58 -3.92 12.14
N ALA A 107 17.64 -3.38 11.36
CA ALA A 107 16.25 -3.83 11.28
C ALA A 107 15.96 -4.43 9.89
N ASP A 108 16.72 -5.45 9.46
CA ASP A 108 16.50 -6.09 8.15
C ASP A 108 15.14 -6.82 8.12
N PRO A 109 14.16 -6.39 7.29
CA PRO A 109 12.87 -7.06 7.21
C PRO A 109 12.92 -8.39 6.44
N GLY A 110 14.07 -8.79 5.89
CA GLY A 110 14.22 -10.03 5.11
C GLY A 110 13.69 -9.95 3.67
N VAL A 111 13.04 -8.85 3.30
CA VAL A 111 12.37 -8.67 2.01
C VAL A 111 13.37 -8.37 0.87
N ARG A 112 13.15 -8.98 -0.30
CA ARG A 112 13.98 -8.87 -1.51
C ARG A 112 13.15 -8.48 -2.73
N LEU A 113 13.71 -7.63 -3.59
CA LEU A 113 13.10 -7.26 -4.86
C LEU A 113 13.14 -8.46 -5.82
N LEU A 114 11.98 -8.88 -6.31
CA LEU A 114 11.82 -9.92 -7.33
C LEU A 114 11.95 -9.34 -8.73
N LYS A 115 11.16 -8.30 -9.04
CA LYS A 115 11.16 -7.63 -10.34
C LYS A 115 10.54 -6.25 -10.25
N LYS A 116 10.87 -5.40 -11.22
CA LYS A 116 10.24 -4.10 -11.45
C LYS A 116 9.55 -4.12 -12.80
N VAL A 117 8.32 -3.61 -12.87
CA VAL A 117 7.59 -3.42 -14.11
C VAL A 117 7.03 -2.00 -14.19
N THR A 118 6.87 -1.49 -15.42
CA THR A 118 6.29 -0.17 -15.68
C THR A 118 5.13 -0.25 -16.68
N PRO A 119 4.02 -0.94 -16.34
CA PRO A 119 2.94 -1.19 -17.27
C PRO A 119 2.06 0.04 -17.48
N LYS A 120 1.37 0.08 -18.64
CA LYS A 120 0.22 0.95 -18.88
C LYS A 120 -1.04 0.35 -18.22
N THR A 121 -1.19 -0.96 -18.34
CA THR A 121 -2.29 -1.77 -17.81
C THR A 121 -1.69 -2.94 -17.05
N LEU A 122 -2.15 -3.17 -15.81
CA LEU A 122 -1.75 -4.34 -15.04
C LEU A 122 -2.37 -5.60 -15.65
N GLU A 123 -1.53 -6.56 -16.00
CA GLU A 123 -1.97 -7.84 -16.55
C GLU A 123 -1.75 -9.00 -15.58
N MET A 124 -2.41 -10.13 -15.85
CA MET A 124 -2.26 -11.36 -15.05
C MET A 124 -0.82 -11.91 -15.06
N SER A 125 -0.10 -11.72 -16.17
CA SER A 125 1.30 -12.10 -16.39
C SER A 125 2.28 -11.28 -15.55
N ASP A 126 1.93 -10.04 -15.20
CA ASP A 126 2.76 -9.18 -14.35
C ASP A 126 2.82 -9.68 -12.91
N VAL A 127 1.75 -10.33 -12.44
CA VAL A 127 1.56 -10.68 -11.04
C VAL A 127 2.24 -12.02 -10.70
N PRO A 128 3.18 -12.07 -9.74
CA PRO A 128 3.85 -13.31 -9.34
C PRO A 128 2.91 -14.37 -8.75
N SER A 129 3.39 -15.61 -8.66
CA SER A 129 2.77 -16.70 -7.89
C SER A 129 3.24 -16.69 -6.44
N GLY A 130 2.51 -17.34 -5.54
CA GLY A 130 2.88 -17.50 -4.13
C GLY A 130 2.62 -16.26 -3.28
N ASN A 131 3.40 -16.12 -2.20
CA ASN A 131 3.36 -14.95 -1.34
C ASN A 131 4.28 -13.87 -1.91
N TRP A 132 3.75 -12.66 -2.05
CA TRP A 132 4.49 -11.52 -2.57
C TRP A 132 3.83 -10.22 -2.10
N GLY A 133 4.60 -9.15 -2.08
CA GLY A 133 4.10 -7.80 -1.90
C GLY A 133 4.63 -6.89 -3.00
N ALA A 134 3.94 -5.79 -3.28
CA ALA A 134 4.38 -4.84 -4.27
C ALA A 134 4.17 -3.41 -3.79
N TYR A 135 5.21 -2.60 -3.93
CA TYR A 135 5.12 -1.15 -3.84
C TYR A 135 4.68 -0.62 -5.21
N VAL A 136 3.66 0.24 -5.23
CA VAL A 136 3.05 0.74 -6.46
C VAL A 136 3.00 2.25 -6.42
N SER A 137 3.70 2.91 -7.34
CA SER A 137 3.66 4.36 -7.48
C SER A 137 2.77 4.77 -8.65
N VAL A 138 1.70 5.50 -8.33
CA VAL A 138 0.63 5.91 -9.25
C VAL A 138 0.41 7.42 -9.16
N TRP A 139 1.22 8.17 -9.91
CA TRP A 139 1.12 9.63 -10.10
C TRP A 139 0.91 10.42 -8.79
N LYS A 140 1.99 10.54 -8.00
CA LYS A 140 2.02 11.22 -6.69
C LYS A 140 1.08 10.58 -5.65
N HIS A 141 0.94 9.26 -5.71
CA HIS A 141 0.26 8.45 -4.70
C HIS A 141 0.88 7.07 -4.72
N ASP A 142 1.13 6.53 -3.54
CA ASP A 142 1.74 5.22 -3.40
C ASP A 142 0.77 4.30 -2.68
N VAL A 143 0.55 3.14 -3.27
CA VAL A 143 -0.30 2.06 -2.76
C VAL A 143 0.53 0.79 -2.70
N ALA A 144 -0.01 -0.24 -2.06
CA ALA A 144 0.60 -1.54 -2.04
C ALA A 144 -0.36 -2.61 -2.54
N PHE A 145 0.18 -3.57 -3.27
CA PHE A 145 -0.52 -4.79 -3.65
C PHE A 145 0.16 -5.99 -2.99
N GLY A 146 -0.54 -7.11 -2.84
CA GLY A 146 0.10 -8.31 -2.31
C GLY A 146 -0.74 -9.56 -2.45
N SER A 147 -0.07 -10.69 -2.27
CA SER A 147 -0.67 -12.01 -2.15
C SER A 147 -0.15 -12.68 -0.90
N TYR A 148 -1.05 -13.27 -0.13
CA TYR A 148 -0.70 -14.10 1.01
C TYR A 148 -1.69 -15.27 1.10
N ASN A 149 -1.19 -16.51 1.15
CA ASN A 149 -1.99 -17.73 1.20
C ASN A 149 -3.08 -17.79 0.12
N ASN A 150 -2.70 -17.51 -1.14
CA ASN A 150 -3.57 -17.48 -2.32
C ASN A 150 -4.74 -16.46 -2.26
N LYS A 151 -4.70 -15.52 -1.32
CA LYS A 151 -5.59 -14.35 -1.30
C LYS A 151 -4.81 -13.13 -1.75
N TYR A 152 -5.50 -12.23 -2.45
CA TYR A 152 -4.90 -11.08 -3.08
C TYR A 152 -5.46 -9.81 -2.45
N TYR A 153 -4.62 -8.78 -2.37
CA TYR A 153 -4.94 -7.58 -1.60
C TYR A 153 -4.46 -6.33 -2.31
N VAL A 154 -5.25 -5.26 -2.19
CA VAL A 154 -4.83 -3.89 -2.43
C VAL A 154 -4.93 -3.14 -1.11
N MET A 155 -3.83 -2.55 -0.65
CA MET A 155 -3.82 -1.60 0.44
C MET A 155 -3.59 -0.20 -0.14
N ASP A 156 -4.63 0.62 -0.10
CA ASP A 156 -4.54 2.05 -0.41
C ASP A 156 -4.65 2.86 0.89
N PRO A 157 -3.67 3.71 1.24
CA PRO A 157 -3.74 4.59 2.41
C PRO A 157 -5.04 5.41 2.55
N ASN A 158 -5.71 5.71 1.44
CA ASN A 158 -6.96 6.46 1.41
C ASN A 158 -8.23 5.61 1.43
N CYS A 159 -8.12 4.28 1.30
CA CYS A 159 -9.25 3.38 1.25
C CYS A 159 -9.15 2.11 2.09
N GLY A 160 -8.00 1.84 2.67
CA GLY A 160 -7.73 0.65 3.47
C GLY A 160 -7.46 -0.58 2.62
N LEU A 161 -7.86 -1.73 3.15
CA LEU A 161 -7.60 -3.04 2.59
C LEU A 161 -8.78 -3.49 1.73
N ILE A 162 -8.51 -3.82 0.47
CA ILE A 162 -9.46 -4.44 -0.44
C ILE A 162 -8.93 -5.84 -0.73
N GLY A 163 -9.69 -6.87 -0.36
CA GLY A 163 -9.28 -8.26 -0.53
C GLY A 163 -10.06 -8.97 -1.63
N PHE A 164 -9.39 -9.91 -2.29
CA PHE A 164 -9.91 -10.68 -3.42
C PHE A 164 -9.57 -12.16 -3.23
N SER A 165 -10.55 -13.03 -3.49
CA SER A 165 -10.41 -14.48 -3.38
C SER A 165 -9.64 -15.11 -4.55
N ASN A 166 -9.45 -14.37 -5.64
CA ASN A 166 -8.77 -14.88 -6.82
C ASN A 166 -8.01 -13.77 -7.57
N LYS A 167 -7.05 -14.22 -8.38
CA LYS A 167 -6.10 -13.37 -9.09
C LYS A 167 -6.77 -12.47 -10.14
N TRP A 168 -7.78 -12.97 -10.87
CA TRP A 168 -8.44 -12.20 -11.93
C TRP A 168 -9.24 -11.02 -11.37
N LYS A 169 -9.99 -11.23 -10.27
CA LYS A 169 -10.73 -10.16 -9.59
C LYS A 169 -9.77 -9.12 -9.04
N PHE A 170 -8.64 -9.57 -8.49
CA PHE A 170 -7.58 -8.69 -8.02
C PHE A 170 -7.04 -7.81 -9.16
N VAL A 171 -6.65 -8.39 -10.29
CA VAL A 171 -6.12 -7.61 -11.43
C VAL A 171 -7.16 -6.60 -11.92
N ALA A 172 -8.43 -7.01 -12.10
CA ALA A 172 -9.50 -6.11 -12.50
C ALA A 172 -9.75 -4.98 -11.47
N GLY A 173 -9.72 -5.29 -10.18
CA GLY A 173 -9.90 -4.32 -9.09
C GLY A 173 -8.73 -3.35 -8.97
N ALA A 174 -7.50 -3.85 -9.03
CA ALA A 174 -6.29 -3.05 -9.02
C ALA A 174 -6.22 -2.13 -10.25
N GLN A 175 -6.54 -2.65 -11.44
CA GLN A 175 -6.60 -1.82 -12.65
C GLN A 175 -7.68 -0.74 -12.55
N SER A 176 -8.85 -1.06 -11.96
CA SER A 176 -9.90 -0.07 -11.73
C SER A 176 -9.43 1.09 -10.84
N LEU A 177 -8.59 0.83 -9.83
CA LEU A 177 -7.98 1.89 -9.00
C LEU A 177 -7.01 2.75 -9.80
N VAL A 178 -6.16 2.11 -10.61
CA VAL A 178 -5.18 2.79 -11.47
C VAL A 178 -5.91 3.70 -12.46
N GLU A 179 -6.95 3.21 -13.14
CA GLU A 179 -7.74 3.99 -14.11
C GLU A 179 -8.53 5.13 -13.45
N GLY A 180 -9.08 4.88 -12.26
CA GLY A 180 -9.67 5.94 -11.43
C GLY A 180 -8.65 7.06 -11.15
N ARG A 181 -7.38 6.72 -10.95
CA ARG A 181 -6.30 7.70 -10.75
C ARG A 181 -5.88 8.40 -12.01
N ARG A 182 -5.81 7.66 -13.11
CA ARG A 182 -5.45 8.17 -14.44
C ARG A 182 -6.37 9.32 -14.80
N THR A 183 -7.66 9.05 -14.69
CA THR A 183 -8.73 10.03 -14.91
C THR A 183 -8.60 11.23 -13.96
N ARG A 184 -8.47 10.99 -12.64
CA ARG A 184 -8.36 12.07 -11.65
C ARG A 184 -7.11 12.95 -11.81
N LYS A 185 -6.06 12.42 -12.42
CA LYS A 185 -4.77 13.11 -12.61
C LYS A 185 -4.55 13.60 -14.04
N ASN A 186 -5.58 13.53 -14.90
CA ASN A 186 -5.53 13.95 -16.30
C ASN A 186 -4.34 13.31 -17.03
N LYS A 187 -4.18 12.00 -16.86
CA LYS A 187 -3.12 11.21 -17.48
C LYS A 187 -3.64 10.56 -18.76
N GLY A 188 -2.79 10.54 -19.78
CA GLY A 188 -3.09 9.94 -21.08
C GLY A 188 -3.06 8.40 -21.00
N PRO A 189 -3.54 7.70 -22.03
CA PRO A 189 -3.57 6.24 -22.07
C PRO A 189 -2.17 5.59 -22.05
N ASP A 190 -1.16 6.32 -22.51
CA ASP A 190 0.23 5.83 -22.58
C ASP A 190 1.05 6.08 -21.30
N ASP A 191 0.52 6.86 -20.34
CA ASP A 191 1.20 7.07 -19.06
C ASP A 191 1.32 5.74 -18.29
N THR A 192 2.51 5.43 -17.80
CA THR A 192 2.78 4.19 -17.05
C THR A 192 2.74 4.41 -15.55
N ILE A 193 2.52 3.33 -14.81
CA ILE A 193 2.73 3.27 -13.35
C ILE A 193 4.02 2.52 -13.04
N GLY A 194 4.58 2.71 -11.84
CA GLY A 194 5.72 1.92 -11.38
C GLY A 194 5.28 0.84 -10.39
N ILE A 195 5.71 -0.40 -10.60
CA ILE A 195 5.44 -1.52 -9.69
C ILE A 195 6.75 -2.24 -9.37
N TRP A 196 7.03 -2.41 -8.09
CA TRP A 196 8.19 -3.14 -7.58
C TRP A 196 7.67 -4.31 -6.75
N PHE A 197 7.93 -5.54 -7.21
CA PHE A 197 7.48 -6.77 -6.55
C PHE A 197 8.56 -7.31 -5.62
N TYR A 198 8.14 -7.85 -4.48
CA TYR A 198 8.98 -8.31 -3.40
C TYR A 198 8.50 -9.65 -2.84
N ALA A 199 9.43 -10.43 -2.28
CA ALA A 199 9.17 -11.60 -1.43
C ALA A 199 10.21 -11.72 -0.32
#